data_AF-A0A534IEV8-F1
#
_entry.id   AF-A0A534IEV8-F1
#
_cell.length_a   1.000
_cell.length_b   1.000
_cell.length_c   1.000
_cell.angle_alpha   90.00
_cell.angle_beta   90.00
_cell.angle_gamma   90.00
#
_symmetry.space_group_name_H-M   'P 1'
#
loop_
_entity.id
_entity.type
_entity.pdbx_description
1 polymer ?
#
loop_
_entity_poly.entity_id
_entity_poly.type
_entity_poly.pdbx_seq_one_letter_code
_entity_poly.pdbx_strand_id
1 'polypeptide(L)'
;LLAGDGTGPEVMREGVKVLKAVQDAYGVSFDLVPYPCGGQYYLDSGEEWPAEAFQSCKAADVILLGAVGHPDARLPNGDLAGANVIFGLRFGLDLYANVRPVKLYPGVPHKIHDEFKQVWKPDLVDFVVVRENTEGLYTPARGTLSRGGTDEVAIDSRVITRKGAERVIRFSFELAIR
;
A
#
# COMPACT_ATOMS: atom_id res chain seq x y z
N LEU A 1 -11.72 -4.41 6.19
CA LEU A 1 -10.44 -4.62 6.90
C LEU A 1 -9.64 -5.69 6.19
N LEU A 2 -8.41 -5.39 5.78
CA LEU A 2 -7.50 -6.29 5.06
C LEU A 2 -6.20 -6.42 5.85
N ALA A 3 -6.16 -7.35 6.81
CA ALA A 3 -5.03 -7.47 7.74
C ALA A 3 -3.73 -7.91 7.05
N GLY A 4 -3.84 -8.84 6.09
CA GLY A 4 -2.74 -9.37 5.30
C GLY A 4 -1.77 -10.24 6.10
N ASP A 5 -0.47 -10.11 5.82
CA ASP A 5 0.61 -10.98 6.27
C ASP A 5 1.55 -10.32 7.29
N GLY A 6 2.43 -11.13 7.88
CA GLY A 6 3.51 -10.68 8.76
C GLY A 6 2.99 -9.92 9.98
N THR A 7 3.51 -8.72 10.22
CA THR A 7 3.04 -7.86 11.32
C THR A 7 1.68 -7.21 11.04
N GLY A 8 1.12 -7.36 9.84
CA GLY A 8 -0.16 -6.78 9.41
C GLY A 8 -1.32 -7.09 10.36
N PRO A 9 -1.62 -8.38 10.65
CA PRO A 9 -2.63 -8.76 11.63
C PRO A 9 -2.38 -8.22 13.03
N GLU A 10 -1.12 -8.07 13.44
CA GLU A 10 -0.78 -7.56 14.77
C GLU A 10 -1.13 -6.08 14.90
N VAL A 11 -0.66 -5.26 13.97
CA VAL A 11 -0.93 -3.81 13.98
C VAL A 11 -2.39 -3.50 13.67
N MET A 12 -3.08 -4.33 12.87
CA MET A 12 -4.51 -4.18 12.58
C MET A 12 -5.35 -4.31 13.85
N ARG A 13 -5.01 -5.25 14.75
CA ARG A 13 -5.73 -5.41 16.04
C ARG A 13 -5.64 -4.14 16.88
N GLU A 14 -4.46 -3.51 16.93
CA GLU A 14 -4.28 -2.25 17.67
C GLU A 14 -5.03 -1.09 17.02
N GLY A 15 -5.03 -1.01 15.68
CA GLY A 15 -5.85 -0.04 14.94
C GLY A 15 -7.35 -0.17 15.25
N VAL A 16 -7.88 -1.39 15.31
CA VAL A 16 -9.28 -1.65 15.68
C VAL A 16 -9.59 -1.23 17.12
N LYS A 17 -8.66 -1.40 18.07
CA LYS A 17 -8.83 -0.88 19.44
C LYS A 17 -8.98 0.64 19.46
N VAL A 18 -8.16 1.35 18.67
CA VAL A 18 -8.24 2.81 18.53
C VAL A 18 -9.58 3.23 17.90
N LEU A 19 -10.03 2.54 16.85
CA LEU A 19 -11.34 2.83 16.24
C LEU A 19 -12.48 2.68 17.25
N LYS A 20 -12.48 1.63 18.07
CA LYS A 20 -13.49 1.43 19.12
C LYS A 20 -13.46 2.56 20.16
N ALA A 21 -12.27 2.97 20.61
CA ALA A 21 -12.16 4.09 21.54
C ALA A 21 -12.70 5.40 20.95
N VAL A 22 -12.53 5.61 19.64
CA VAL A 22 -13.11 6.76 18.92
C VAL A 22 -14.64 6.66 18.83
N GLN A 23 -15.19 5.47 18.59
CA GLN A 23 -16.65 5.25 18.62
C GLN A 23 -17.24 5.66 19.98
N ASP A 24 -16.62 5.18 21.07
CA ASP A 24 -17.08 5.46 22.43
C ASP A 24 -16.97 6.95 22.78
N ALA A 25 -15.87 7.60 22.37
CA ALA A 25 -15.60 8.99 22.71
C ALA A 25 -16.44 10.00 21.91
N TYR A 26 -16.76 9.70 20.66
CA TYR A 26 -17.39 10.65 19.73
C TYR A 26 -18.79 10.24 19.25
N GLY A 27 -19.30 9.08 19.68
CA GLY A 27 -20.62 8.60 19.30
C GLY A 27 -20.75 8.25 17.81
N VAL A 28 -19.62 7.94 17.16
CA VAL A 28 -19.59 7.48 15.76
C VAL A 28 -19.66 5.95 15.70
N SER A 29 -20.08 5.41 14.55
CA SER A 29 -20.15 3.96 14.33
C SER A 29 -19.30 3.56 13.13
N PHE A 30 -18.58 2.44 13.25
CA PHE A 30 -17.86 1.80 12.16
C PHE A 30 -18.40 0.39 11.93
N ASP A 31 -18.81 0.09 10.69
CA ASP A 31 -19.08 -1.28 10.27
C ASP A 31 -17.78 -1.91 9.76
N LEU A 32 -17.27 -2.88 10.50
CA LEU A 32 -15.95 -3.47 10.26
C LEU A 32 -16.11 -4.84 9.61
N VAL A 33 -15.91 -4.90 8.29
CA VAL A 33 -15.98 -6.14 7.51
C VAL A 33 -14.58 -6.68 7.22
N PRO A 34 -14.12 -7.77 7.87
CA PRO A 34 -12.80 -8.35 7.61
C PRO A 34 -12.81 -9.33 6.43
N TYR A 35 -11.73 -9.33 5.65
CA TYR A 35 -11.45 -10.37 4.65
C TYR A 35 -10.02 -10.93 4.83
N PRO A 36 -9.84 -12.25 4.66
CA PRO A 36 -8.50 -12.84 4.52
C PRO A 36 -7.89 -12.37 3.19
N CYS A 37 -6.58 -12.17 3.18
CA CYS A 37 -5.84 -11.77 1.99
C CYS A 37 -4.34 -11.98 2.21
N GLY A 38 -3.57 -11.96 1.12
CA GLY A 38 -2.12 -11.97 1.16
C GLY A 38 -1.50 -13.33 0.84
N GLY A 39 -0.19 -13.43 1.07
CA GLY A 39 0.60 -14.59 0.74
C GLY A 39 0.23 -15.83 1.56
N GLN A 40 -0.09 -15.68 2.85
CA GLN A 40 -0.56 -16.81 3.66
C GLN A 40 -1.88 -17.38 3.12
N TYR A 41 -2.84 -16.50 2.82
CA TYR A 41 -4.11 -16.94 2.24
C TYR A 41 -3.93 -17.65 0.89
N TYR A 42 -2.96 -17.20 0.09
CA TYR A 42 -2.57 -17.88 -1.15
C TYR A 42 -1.98 -19.27 -0.91
N LEU A 43 -1.12 -19.44 0.10
CA LEU A 43 -0.59 -20.77 0.43
C LEU A 43 -1.70 -21.73 0.87
N ASP A 44 -2.72 -21.21 1.56
CA ASP A 44 -3.82 -22.03 2.09
C ASP A 44 -4.88 -22.37 1.03
N SER A 45 -5.13 -21.46 0.07
CA SER A 45 -6.29 -21.55 -0.83
C SER A 45 -5.94 -21.55 -2.33
N GLY A 46 -4.74 -21.10 -2.71
CA GLY A 46 -4.37 -20.82 -4.09
C GLY A 46 -4.86 -19.46 -4.62
N GLU A 47 -5.59 -18.68 -3.83
CA GLU A 47 -6.09 -17.35 -4.18
C GLU A 47 -5.44 -16.26 -3.33
N GLU A 48 -5.26 -15.04 -3.86
CA GLU A 48 -4.62 -13.94 -3.10
C GLU A 48 -5.59 -13.23 -2.14
N TRP A 49 -6.90 -13.32 -2.40
CA TRP A 49 -8.02 -12.84 -1.58
C TRP A 49 -9.34 -13.36 -2.18
N PRO A 50 -10.44 -13.44 -1.39
CA PRO A 50 -11.74 -13.88 -1.89
C PRO A 50 -12.26 -13.01 -3.04
N ALA A 51 -12.95 -13.62 -4.01
CA ALA A 51 -13.46 -12.92 -5.20
C ALA A 51 -14.40 -11.74 -4.87
N GLU A 52 -15.19 -11.87 -3.80
CA GLU A 52 -16.10 -10.84 -3.31
C GLU A 52 -15.40 -9.68 -2.57
N ALA A 53 -14.15 -9.87 -2.13
CA ALA A 53 -13.43 -8.89 -1.31
C ALA A 53 -13.25 -7.55 -2.05
N PHE A 54 -12.98 -7.58 -3.35
CA PHE A 54 -12.86 -6.35 -4.15
C PHE A 54 -14.18 -5.58 -4.22
N GLN A 55 -15.31 -6.26 -4.42
CA GLN A 55 -16.62 -5.59 -4.48
C GLN A 55 -17.00 -5.00 -3.12
N SER A 56 -16.71 -5.71 -2.03
CA SER A 56 -16.88 -5.16 -0.69
C SER A 56 -16.00 -3.93 -0.44
N CYS A 57 -14.73 -3.97 -0.86
CA CYS A 57 -13.82 -2.81 -0.77
C CYS A 57 -14.32 -1.61 -1.58
N LYS A 58 -14.89 -1.84 -2.76
CA LYS A 58 -15.46 -0.81 -3.62
C LYS A 58 -16.73 -0.18 -3.01
N ALA A 59 -17.51 -0.96 -2.27
CA ALA A 59 -18.73 -0.49 -1.61
C ALA A 59 -18.47 0.20 -0.27
N ALA A 60 -17.30 -0.02 0.34
CA ALA A 60 -16.92 0.57 1.62
C ALA A 60 -16.48 2.04 1.46
N ASP A 61 -16.70 2.83 2.52
CA ASP A 61 -16.22 4.22 2.57
C ASP A 61 -14.69 4.31 2.68
N VAL A 62 -14.07 3.35 3.39
CA VAL A 62 -12.63 3.30 3.65
C VAL A 62 -12.13 1.86 3.67
N ILE A 63 -10.97 1.65 3.08
CA ILE A 63 -10.23 0.39 3.17
C ILE A 63 -9.08 0.56 4.15
N LEU A 64 -9.14 -0.15 5.29
CA LEU A 64 -8.01 -0.27 6.20
C LEU A 64 -7.22 -1.53 5.88
N LEU A 65 -6.00 -1.35 5.37
CA LEU A 65 -5.09 -2.41 4.94
C LEU A 65 -3.83 -2.42 5.82
N GLY A 66 -3.41 -3.60 6.26
CA GLY A 66 -2.20 -3.83 7.06
C GLY A 66 -0.94 -3.91 6.18
N ALA A 67 -0.40 -5.11 6.03
CA ALA A 67 0.75 -5.37 5.17
C ALA A 67 0.52 -6.67 4.39
N VAL A 68 1.09 -6.79 3.20
CA VAL A 68 1.00 -8.02 2.40
C VAL A 68 2.38 -8.40 1.90
N GLY A 69 2.69 -9.69 1.97
CA GLY A 69 3.94 -10.28 1.53
C GLY A 69 4.35 -11.44 2.42
N HIS A 70 4.55 -12.61 1.81
CA HIS A 70 5.05 -13.81 2.47
C HIS A 70 6.26 -14.35 1.69
N PRO A 71 7.43 -14.59 2.32
CA PRO A 71 8.65 -15.00 1.63
C PRO A 71 8.45 -16.24 0.75
N ASP A 72 7.69 -17.22 1.23
CA ASP A 72 7.46 -18.49 0.55
C ASP A 72 6.27 -18.48 -0.43
N ALA A 73 5.52 -17.38 -0.52
CA ALA A 73 4.36 -17.30 -1.41
C ALA A 73 4.76 -16.66 -2.76
N ARG A 74 4.71 -17.46 -3.82
CA ARG A 74 4.98 -17.03 -5.20
C ARG A 74 3.90 -17.54 -6.16
N LEU A 75 3.52 -16.67 -7.09
CA LEU A 75 2.72 -17.06 -8.25
C LEU A 75 3.58 -17.90 -9.21
N PRO A 76 2.97 -18.68 -10.13
CA PRO A 76 3.71 -19.51 -11.10
C PRO A 76 4.67 -18.72 -12.00
N ASN A 77 4.40 -17.42 -12.20
CA ASN A 77 5.25 -16.52 -12.98
C ASN A 77 6.39 -15.89 -12.16
N GLY A 78 6.55 -16.26 -10.89
CA GLY A 78 7.58 -15.75 -9.98
C GLY A 78 7.22 -14.46 -9.24
N ASP A 79 6.04 -13.87 -9.50
CA ASP A 79 5.59 -12.69 -8.76
C ASP A 79 5.26 -13.04 -7.30
N LEU A 80 5.35 -12.05 -6.41
CA LEU A 80 4.94 -12.19 -5.01
C LEU A 80 3.42 -12.38 -4.93
N ALA A 81 2.98 -13.54 -4.45
CA ALA A 81 1.56 -13.78 -4.20
C ALA A 81 1.06 -12.89 -3.03
N GLY A 82 -0.12 -12.31 -3.21
CA GLY A 82 -0.70 -11.28 -2.35
C GLY A 82 -0.53 -9.87 -2.90
N ALA A 83 0.43 -9.61 -3.79
CA ALA A 83 0.67 -8.28 -4.33
C ALA A 83 -0.55 -7.70 -5.07
N ASN A 84 -1.40 -8.57 -5.64
CA ASN A 84 -2.62 -8.15 -6.33
C ASN A 84 -3.68 -7.55 -5.39
N VAL A 85 -3.63 -7.84 -4.08
CA VAL A 85 -4.48 -7.14 -3.09
C VAL A 85 -4.18 -5.62 -3.15
N ILE A 86 -2.91 -5.25 -3.21
CA ILE A 86 -2.49 -3.84 -3.26
C ILE A 86 -2.68 -3.27 -4.66
N PHE A 87 -2.18 -3.94 -5.70
CA PHE A 87 -2.25 -3.43 -7.07
C PHE A 87 -3.68 -3.42 -7.62
N GLY A 88 -4.44 -4.49 -7.36
CA GLY A 88 -5.85 -4.60 -7.73
C GLY A 88 -6.70 -3.49 -7.13
N LEU A 89 -6.49 -3.13 -5.86
CA LEU A 89 -7.14 -1.97 -5.25
C LEU A 89 -6.71 -0.65 -5.90
N ARG A 90 -5.41 -0.44 -6.07
CA ARG A 90 -4.89 0.82 -6.63
C ARG A 90 -5.38 1.09 -8.04
N PHE A 91 -5.26 0.11 -8.92
CA PHE A 91 -5.68 0.25 -10.32
C PHE A 91 -7.20 0.14 -10.45
N GLY A 92 -7.84 -0.81 -9.76
CA GLY A 92 -9.27 -1.07 -9.88
C GLY A 92 -10.16 0.04 -9.31
N LEU A 93 -9.67 0.82 -8.34
CA LEU A 93 -10.38 1.96 -7.77
C LEU A 93 -9.77 3.32 -8.18
N ASP A 94 -8.80 3.34 -9.11
CA ASP A 94 -8.09 4.55 -9.55
C ASP A 94 -7.52 5.40 -8.39
N LEU A 95 -6.92 4.74 -7.40
CA LEU A 95 -6.34 5.37 -6.20
C LEU A 95 -4.98 6.02 -6.51
N TYR A 96 -5.03 7.07 -7.33
CA TYR A 96 -3.86 7.68 -7.98
C TYR A 96 -2.92 8.46 -7.06
N ALA A 97 -3.43 9.03 -5.97
CA ALA A 97 -2.66 9.84 -5.04
C ALA A 97 -2.30 9.00 -3.80
N ASN A 98 -1.02 8.67 -3.65
CA ASN A 98 -0.50 8.03 -2.44
C ASN A 98 0.17 9.08 -1.56
N VAL A 99 -0.54 9.49 -0.51
CA VAL A 99 -0.14 10.56 0.42
C VAL A 99 0.58 9.95 1.61
N ARG A 100 1.83 10.38 1.86
CA ARG A 100 2.68 9.88 2.95
C ARG A 100 3.25 11.04 3.76
N PRO A 101 2.58 11.45 4.85
CA PRO A 101 3.14 12.45 5.76
C PRO A 101 4.37 11.89 6.48
N VAL A 102 5.40 12.72 6.61
CA VAL A 102 6.65 12.43 7.31
C VAL A 102 6.88 13.53 8.34
N LYS A 103 6.86 13.13 9.61
CA LYS A 103 7.01 14.05 10.74
C LYS A 103 7.96 13.47 11.77
N LEU A 104 8.87 14.30 12.27
CA LEU A 104 9.69 13.95 13.42
C LEU A 104 9.00 14.41 14.70
N TYR A 105 8.62 13.47 15.56
CA TYR A 105 8.02 13.78 16.85
C TYR A 105 9.08 14.12 17.90
N PRO A 106 8.78 15.04 18.84
CA PRO A 106 9.63 15.28 20.00
C PRO A 106 9.93 14.00 20.77
N GLY A 107 11.20 13.80 21.14
CA GLY A 107 11.64 12.62 21.89
C GLY A 107 11.91 11.37 21.05
N VAL A 108 11.79 11.42 19.72
CA VAL A 108 12.16 10.32 18.83
C VAL A 108 13.60 10.52 18.32
N PRO A 109 14.60 9.78 18.85
CA PRO A 109 15.97 9.86 18.36
C PRO A 109 16.15 9.14 17.02
N HIS A 110 17.18 9.51 16.27
CA HIS A 110 17.55 8.90 15.00
C HIS A 110 18.55 7.77 15.27
N LYS A 111 18.35 6.60 14.64
CA LYS A 111 19.33 5.50 14.68
C LYS A 111 20.35 5.70 13.56
N ILE A 112 21.55 6.19 13.87
CA ILE A 112 22.63 6.48 12.92
C ILE A 112 23.90 5.79 13.39
N HIS A 113 24.44 4.87 12.59
CA HIS A 113 25.60 4.03 12.95
C HIS A 113 25.41 3.29 14.29
N ASP A 114 24.25 2.67 14.46
CA ASP A 114 23.84 1.93 15.68
C ASP A 114 23.72 2.76 16.96
N GLU A 115 23.87 4.08 16.89
CA GLU A 115 23.63 5.00 17.99
C GLU A 115 22.32 5.77 17.82
N PHE A 116 21.58 5.93 18.92
CA PHE A 116 20.42 6.80 18.98
C PHE A 116 20.86 8.23 19.32
N LYS A 117 20.67 9.16 18.38
CA LYS A 117 21.01 10.58 18.59
C LYS A 117 20.02 11.52 17.93
N GLN A 118 19.89 12.73 18.48
CA GLN A 118 19.10 13.78 17.87
C GLN A 118 19.93 14.46 16.77
N VAL A 119 19.62 14.16 15.50
CA VAL A 119 20.30 14.79 14.35
C VAL A 119 19.53 16.02 13.87
N TRP A 120 18.23 15.87 13.62
CA TRP A 120 17.35 16.95 13.18
C TRP A 120 16.51 17.48 14.32
N LYS A 121 16.19 18.77 14.31
CA LYS A 121 15.19 19.30 15.27
C LYS A 121 13.79 18.87 14.83
N PRO A 122 12.90 18.42 15.74
CA PRO A 122 11.55 17.97 15.40
C PRO A 122 10.73 18.94 14.53
N ASP A 123 10.86 20.24 14.80
CA ASP A 123 10.17 21.33 14.09
C ASP A 123 10.69 21.58 12.66
N LEU A 124 11.82 20.98 12.27
CA LEU A 124 12.39 21.11 10.93
C LEU A 124 12.03 19.94 10.00
N VAL A 125 11.32 18.93 10.50
CA VAL A 125 10.92 17.75 9.71
C VAL A 125 9.41 17.59 9.78
N ASP A 126 8.74 18.27 8.85
CA ASP A 126 7.30 18.15 8.61
C ASP A 126 7.04 18.36 7.10
N PHE A 127 6.88 17.25 6.37
CA PHE A 127 6.61 17.30 4.94
C PHE A 127 5.74 16.14 4.51
N VAL A 128 5.13 16.25 3.32
CA VAL A 128 4.28 15.20 2.76
C VAL A 128 4.83 14.75 1.42
N VAL A 129 5.04 13.45 1.26
CA VAL A 129 5.31 12.85 -0.05
C VAL A 129 3.98 12.53 -0.71
N VAL A 130 3.71 13.16 -1.85
CA VAL A 130 2.60 12.78 -2.74
C VAL A 130 3.19 11.98 -3.89
N ARG A 131 2.89 10.68 -3.93
CA ARG A 131 3.41 9.76 -4.94
C ARG A 131 2.29 9.34 -5.89
N GLU A 132 2.54 9.46 -7.20
CA GLU A 132 1.69 8.85 -8.23
C GLU A 132 1.66 7.32 -8.05
N ASN A 133 0.48 6.72 -8.12
CA ASN A 133 0.23 5.38 -7.61
C ASN A 133 -0.50 4.43 -8.59
N THR A 134 -0.72 4.86 -9.83
CA THR A 134 -1.52 4.17 -10.86
C THR A 134 -0.82 4.05 -12.22
N GLU A 135 0.37 4.63 -12.41
CA GLU A 135 1.17 4.49 -13.64
C GLU A 135 2.66 4.33 -13.31
N GLY A 136 3.54 4.72 -14.23
CA GLY A 136 4.99 4.62 -14.10
C GLY A 136 5.51 3.23 -14.44
N LEU A 137 6.48 2.75 -13.65
CA LEU A 137 7.09 1.43 -13.85
C LEU A 137 6.21 0.27 -13.40
N TYR A 138 5.12 0.54 -12.67
CA TYR A 138 4.16 -0.50 -12.28
C TYR A 138 3.08 -0.74 -13.34
N THR A 139 3.07 0.04 -14.42
CA THR A 139 2.19 -0.24 -15.56
C THR A 139 2.60 -1.58 -16.19
N PRO A 140 1.67 -2.46 -16.55
CA PRO A 140 1.96 -3.77 -17.16
C PRO A 140 2.40 -3.66 -18.64
N ALA A 141 3.25 -2.68 -18.96
CA ALA A 141 3.86 -2.48 -20.26
C ALA A 141 5.25 -3.16 -20.27
N ARG A 142 5.22 -4.50 -20.24
CA ARG A 142 6.38 -5.38 -20.07
C ARG A 142 6.51 -6.41 -21.17
N GLY A 143 7.70 -6.98 -21.35
CA GLY A 143 7.95 -8.05 -22.31
C GLY A 143 9.26 -8.80 -22.05
N THR A 144 9.35 -10.03 -22.55
CA THR A 144 10.57 -10.84 -22.52
C THR A 144 10.86 -11.38 -23.91
N LEU A 145 12.14 -11.62 -24.21
CA LEU A 145 12.60 -12.33 -25.40
C LEU A 145 13.42 -13.54 -24.98
N SER A 146 12.95 -14.72 -25.36
CA SER A 146 13.64 -15.99 -25.15
C SER A 146 13.81 -16.71 -26.49
N ARG A 147 15.02 -17.18 -26.78
CA ARG A 147 15.33 -17.93 -28.01
C ARG A 147 16.11 -19.19 -27.66
N GLY A 148 15.70 -20.33 -28.21
CA GLY A 148 16.37 -21.62 -27.96
C GLY A 148 16.42 -22.03 -26.49
N GLY A 149 15.45 -21.62 -25.67
CA GLY A 149 15.42 -21.89 -24.23
C GLY A 149 16.34 -21.00 -23.39
N THR A 150 16.93 -19.94 -23.96
CA THR A 150 17.71 -18.93 -23.24
C THR A 150 16.91 -17.62 -23.19
N ASP A 151 16.71 -17.09 -21.98
CA ASP A 151 16.16 -15.75 -21.77
C ASP A 151 17.25 -14.72 -22.05
N GLU A 152 17.03 -13.83 -23.01
CA GLU A 152 18.04 -12.88 -23.47
C GLU A 152 17.75 -11.45 -23.00
N VAL A 153 16.46 -11.09 -22.94
CA VAL A 153 16.03 -9.71 -22.68
C VAL A 153 14.75 -9.72 -21.85
N ALA A 154 14.71 -8.83 -20.85
CA ALA A 154 13.50 -8.40 -20.17
C ALA A 154 13.33 -6.89 -20.33
N ILE A 155 12.10 -6.43 -20.54
CA ILE A 155 11.75 -5.02 -20.78
C ILE A 155 10.60 -4.65 -19.83
N ASP A 156 10.78 -3.54 -19.12
CA ASP A 156 9.72 -2.83 -18.39
C ASP A 156 9.69 -1.38 -18.86
N SER A 157 8.52 -0.93 -19.32
CA SER A 157 8.34 0.43 -19.83
C SER A 157 7.72 1.32 -18.76
N ARG A 158 8.40 2.42 -18.45
CA ARG A 158 7.82 3.47 -17.60
C ARG A 158 6.84 4.31 -18.40
N VAL A 159 5.55 4.12 -18.17
CA VAL A 159 4.49 4.86 -18.86
C VAL A 159 4.00 6.00 -17.96
N ILE A 160 4.00 7.23 -18.47
CA ILE A 160 3.49 8.40 -17.75
C ILE A 160 2.55 9.15 -18.68
N THR A 161 1.32 9.36 -18.24
CA THR A 161 0.30 10.04 -19.04
C THR A 161 0.13 11.48 -18.58
N ARG A 162 -0.33 12.36 -19.48
CA ARG A 162 -0.72 13.72 -19.11
C ARG A 162 -1.78 13.72 -18.00
N LYS A 163 -2.79 12.85 -18.12
CA LYS A 163 -3.87 12.72 -17.12
C LYS A 163 -3.32 12.35 -15.75
N GLY A 164 -2.48 11.32 -15.66
CA GLY A 164 -1.89 10.84 -14.41
C GLY A 164 -0.99 11.89 -13.74
N ALA A 165 -0.11 12.51 -14.53
CA ALA A 165 0.77 13.58 -14.05
C ALA A 165 -0.02 14.83 -13.60
N GLU A 166 -0.98 15.31 -14.39
CA GLU A 166 -1.71 16.54 -14.08
C GLU A 166 -2.49 16.44 -12.77
N ARG A 167 -3.23 15.34 -12.57
CA ARG A 167 -4.07 15.16 -11.38
C ARG A 167 -3.24 15.07 -10.09
N VAL A 168 -2.11 14.37 -10.10
CA VAL A 168 -1.26 14.21 -8.91
C VAL A 168 -0.51 15.51 -8.60
N ILE A 169 -0.07 16.25 -9.62
CA ILE A 169 0.54 17.58 -9.46
C ILE A 169 -0.49 18.54 -8.87
N ARG A 170 -1.68 18.63 -9.47
CA ARG A 170 -2.76 19.49 -8.98
C ARG A 170 -3.11 19.18 -7.53
N PHE A 171 -3.32 17.91 -7.20
CA PHE A 171 -3.56 17.47 -5.82
C PHE A 171 -2.45 17.90 -4.87
N SER A 172 -1.18 17.82 -5.30
CA SER A 172 -0.03 18.25 -4.50
C SER A 172 -0.05 19.75 -4.20
N PHE A 173 -0.37 20.59 -5.19
CA PHE A 173 -0.53 22.04 -5.00
C PHE A 173 -1.72 22.37 -4.11
N GLU A 174 -2.86 21.69 -4.29
CA GLU A 174 -4.04 21.89 -3.44
C GLU A 174 -3.76 21.48 -1.99
N LEU A 175 -3.02 20.40 -1.77
CA LEU A 175 -2.62 19.97 -0.43
C LEU A 175 -1.66 20.98 0.23
N ALA A 176 -0.75 21.58 -0.54
CA ALA A 176 0.23 22.55 -0.02
C ALA A 176 -0.39 23.88 0.45
N ILE A 177 -1.63 24.17 0.06
CA ILE A 177 -2.37 25.39 0.45
C ILE A 177 -3.18 25.19 1.75
N ARG A 178 -3.39 23.93 2.17
CA ARG A 178 -4.12 23.60 3.40
C ARG A 178 -3.23 23.71 4.62
#